data_AF-A0A2T0FIB6-F1
#
_entry.id   AF-A0A2T0FIB6-F1
#
_cell.length_a   1.000
_cell.length_b   1.000
_cell.length_c   1.000
_cell.angle_alpha   90.00
_cell.angle_beta   90.00
_cell.angle_gamma   90.00
#
_symmetry.space_group_name_H-M   'P 1'
#
loop_
_entity.id
_entity.type
_entity.pdbx_description
1 polymer ?
#
loop_
_entity_poly.entity_id
_entity_poly.type
_entity_poly.pdbx_seq_one_letter_code
_entity_poly.pdbx_strand_id
1 'polypeptide(L)'
;MDVFTSLVNAHKNAPPRMKLIDIFMVFLVLSGVVQFIFCLLVGNFPFNAFLGGFSATVGQFVLLAALRTQVNPENKEEFRKVSPERAFCDFVFGSLVLHFIVYHFIN
;
A
#
# COMPACT_ATOMS: atom_id res chain seq x y z
N MET A 1 30.60 -9.19 0.99
CA MET A 1 29.32 -9.13 1.74
C MET A 1 28.21 -9.18 0.72
N ASP A 2 27.36 -10.21 0.76
CA ASP A 2 26.25 -10.36 -0.18
C ASP A 2 25.26 -9.20 -0.04
N VAL A 3 24.83 -8.64 -1.18
CA VAL A 3 23.88 -7.52 -1.24
C VAL A 3 22.61 -7.83 -0.44
N PHE A 4 22.11 -9.06 -0.51
CA PHE A 4 20.96 -9.53 0.27
C PHE A 4 21.19 -9.40 1.78
N THR A 5 22.35 -9.80 2.28
CA THR A 5 22.70 -9.72 3.69
C THR A 5 22.81 -8.26 4.15
N SER A 6 23.34 -7.38 3.30
CA SER A 6 23.39 -5.93 3.56
C SER A 6 21.98 -5.31 3.62
N LEU A 7 21.09 -5.67 2.70
CA LEU A 7 19.70 -5.19 2.68
C LEU A 7 18.91 -5.67 3.90
N VAL A 8 19.05 -6.95 4.26
CA VAL A 8 18.39 -7.53 5.44
C VAL A 8 18.86 -6.84 6.72
N ASN A 9 20.16 -6.56 6.85
CA ASN A 9 20.69 -5.88 8.01
C ASN A 9 20.29 -4.39 8.06
N ALA A 10 20.22 -3.70 6.93
CA ALA A 10 19.71 -2.33 6.87
C ALA A 10 18.24 -2.27 7.32
N HIS A 11 17.41 -3.21 6.86
CA HIS A 11 16.01 -3.28 7.26
C HIS A 11 15.82 -3.64 8.74
N LYS A 12 16.69 -4.48 9.33
CA LYS A 12 16.66 -4.77 10.78
C LYS A 12 16.77 -3.52 11.65
N ASN A 13 17.51 -2.51 11.21
CA ASN A 13 17.70 -1.26 11.94
C ASN A 13 16.61 -0.22 11.66
N ALA A 14 15.68 -0.49 10.73
CA ALA A 14 14.60 0.44 10.39
C ALA A 14 13.62 0.65 11.57
N PRO A 15 13.04 1.87 11.71
CA PRO A 15 12.04 2.15 12.72
C PRO A 15 10.83 1.21 12.65
N PRO A 16 10.22 0.80 13.78
CA PRO A 16 9.10 -0.15 13.80
C PRO A 16 7.91 0.27 12.92
N ARG A 17 7.60 1.58 12.87
CA ARG A 17 6.53 2.14 12.03
C ARG A 17 6.77 1.91 10.53
N MET A 18 8.02 2.01 10.09
CA MET A 18 8.40 1.82 8.68
C MET A 18 8.27 0.35 8.29
N LYS A 19 8.71 -0.56 9.17
CA LYS A 19 8.53 -1.99 8.97
C LYS A 19 7.06 -2.38 8.84
N LEU A 20 6.18 -1.77 9.65
CA LEU A 20 4.74 -2.02 9.56
C LEU A 20 4.15 -1.58 8.21
N ILE A 21 4.55 -0.40 7.72
CA ILE A 21 4.16 0.09 6.40
C ILE A 21 4.66 -0.83 5.28
N ASP A 22 5.93 -1.27 5.36
CA ASP A 22 6.54 -2.16 4.37
C ASP A 22 5.87 -3.56 4.36
N ILE A 23 5.56 -4.12 5.53
CA ILE A 23 4.82 -5.39 5.66
C ILE A 23 3.41 -5.24 5.08
N PHE A 24 2.74 -4.11 5.33
CA PHE A 24 1.40 -3.88 4.80
C PHE A 24 1.41 -3.72 3.27
N MET A 25 2.44 -3.08 2.69
CA MET A 25 2.66 -3.06 1.24
C MET A 25 2.80 -4.46 0.65
N VAL A 26 3.62 -5.33 1.26
CA VAL A 26 3.78 -6.72 0.82
C VAL A 26 2.45 -7.47 0.88
N PHE A 27 1.68 -7.30 1.96
CA PHE A 27 0.35 -7.89 2.09
C PHE A 27 -0.60 -7.46 0.97
N LEU A 28 -0.61 -6.18 0.59
CA LEU A 28 -1.46 -5.67 -0.49
C LEU A 28 -1.08 -6.26 -1.85
N VAL A 29 0.22 -6.38 -2.14
CA VAL A 29 0.71 -7.01 -3.37
C VAL A 29 0.30 -8.49 -3.41
N LEU A 30 0.52 -9.23 -2.33
CA LEU A 30 0.12 -10.64 -2.25
C LEU A 30 -1.39 -10.81 -2.43
N SER A 31 -2.19 -9.94 -1.81
CA SER A 31 -3.65 -9.96 -1.95
C SER A 31 -4.09 -9.71 -3.39
N GLY A 32 -3.51 -8.71 -4.06
CA GLY A 32 -3.79 -8.42 -5.47
C GLY A 32 -3.40 -9.58 -6.40
N VAL A 33 -2.24 -10.21 -6.16
CA VAL A 33 -1.81 -11.40 -6.91
C VAL A 33 -2.78 -12.56 -6.71
N VAL A 34 -3.22 -12.83 -5.48
CA VAL A 34 -4.19 -13.89 -5.19
C VAL A 34 -5.52 -13.63 -5.90
N GLN A 35 -6.04 -12.39 -5.87
CA GLN A 35 -7.26 -12.03 -6.59
C GLN A 35 -7.12 -12.19 -8.10
N PHE A 36 -5.97 -11.79 -8.66
CA PHE A 36 -5.68 -11.94 -10.08
C PHE A 36 -5.61 -13.42 -10.50
N ILE A 37 -4.91 -14.25 -9.72
CA ILE A 37 -4.85 -15.70 -9.95
C ILE A 37 -6.25 -16.32 -9.87
N PHE A 38 -7.05 -15.94 -8.88
CA PHE A 38 -8.43 -16.40 -8.76
C PHE A 38 -9.26 -16.06 -10.00
N CYS A 39 -9.15 -14.82 -10.50
CA CYS A 39 -9.84 -14.39 -11.72
C CYS A 39 -9.42 -15.20 -12.95
N LEU A 40 -8.15 -15.61 -13.05
CA LEU A 40 -7.65 -16.44 -14.16
C LEU A 40 -8.13 -17.89 -14.08
N LEU A 41 -8.21 -18.47 -12.88
CA LEU A 41 -8.52 -19.88 -12.68
C LEU A 41 -10.02 -20.18 -12.60
N VAL A 42 -10.78 -19.34 -11.89
CA VAL A 42 -12.20 -19.56 -11.59
C VAL A 42 -13.10 -18.80 -12.57
N GLY A 43 -12.59 -17.72 -13.14
CA GLY A 43 -13.34 -16.83 -14.03
C GLY A 43 -13.65 -15.49 -13.37
N ASN A 44 -14.31 -14.63 -14.13
CA ASN A 44 -14.39 -13.20 -13.88
C ASN A 44 -15.82 -12.70 -13.66
N PHE A 45 -16.77 -13.58 -13.35
CA PHE A 45 -18.15 -13.21 -13.05
C PHE A 45 -18.42 -13.22 -11.53
N PRO A 46 -18.93 -12.13 -10.92
CA PRO A 46 -19.17 -10.80 -11.51
C PRO A 46 -17.89 -9.95 -11.64
N PHE A 47 -17.71 -9.29 -12.79
CA PHE A 47 -16.47 -8.58 -13.11
C PHE A 47 -16.23 -7.35 -12.24
N ASN A 48 -17.30 -6.66 -11.85
CA ASN A 48 -17.25 -5.50 -10.95
C ASN A 48 -16.66 -5.88 -9.58
N ALA A 49 -16.96 -7.08 -9.08
CA ALA A 49 -16.42 -7.54 -7.80
C ALA A 49 -14.92 -7.79 -7.87
N PHE A 50 -14.45 -8.42 -8.95
CA PHE A 50 -13.02 -8.58 -9.20
C PHE A 50 -12.33 -7.22 -9.34
N LEU A 51 -12.83 -6.35 -10.22
CA LEU A 51 -12.20 -5.07 -10.50
C LEU A 51 -12.23 -4.14 -9.28
N GLY A 52 -13.31 -4.16 -8.50
CA GLY A 52 -13.42 -3.44 -7.23
C GLY A 52 -12.41 -3.93 -6.20
N GLY A 53 -12.33 -5.23 -5.97
CA GLY A 53 -11.34 -5.82 -5.07
C GLY A 53 -9.90 -5.54 -5.50
N PHE A 54 -9.60 -5.71 -6.79
CA PHE A 54 -8.26 -5.54 -7.32
C PHE A 54 -7.83 -4.08 -7.28
N SER A 55 -8.71 -3.16 -7.71
CA SER A 55 -8.45 -1.72 -7.64
C SER A 55 -8.31 -1.20 -6.22
N ALA A 56 -9.00 -1.78 -5.23
CA ALA A 56 -8.78 -1.46 -3.83
C ALA A 56 -7.36 -1.82 -3.37
N THR A 57 -6.87 -3.03 -3.71
CA THR A 57 -5.51 -3.44 -3.34
C THR A 57 -4.44 -2.56 -3.99
N VAL A 58 -4.60 -2.22 -5.27
CA VAL A 58 -3.68 -1.35 -6.01
C VAL A 58 -3.74 0.09 -5.49
N GLY A 59 -4.93 0.66 -5.35
CA GLY A 59 -5.13 2.02 -4.84
C GLY A 59 -4.57 2.19 -3.43
N GLN A 60 -4.83 1.22 -2.55
CA GLN A 60 -4.33 1.25 -1.18
C GLN A 60 -2.80 1.15 -1.15
N PHE A 61 -2.20 0.35 -2.04
CA PHE A 61 -0.75 0.26 -2.17
C PHE A 61 -0.14 1.60 -2.57
N VAL A 62 -0.73 2.30 -3.56
CA VAL A 62 -0.24 3.61 -4.01
C VAL A 62 -0.34 4.65 -2.89
N LEU A 63 -1.46 4.69 -2.16
CA LEU A 63 -1.62 5.61 -1.02
C LEU A 63 -0.62 5.31 0.10
N LEU A 64 -0.38 4.03 0.39
CA LEU A 64 0.57 3.59 1.40
C LEU A 64 2.03 3.88 1.01
N ALA A 65 2.37 3.73 -0.28
CA ALA A 65 3.68 4.10 -0.82
C ALA A 65 3.91 5.61 -0.77
N ALA A 66 2.87 6.42 -1.01
CA ALA A 66 2.92 7.87 -0.82
C ALA A 66 3.17 8.23 0.65
N LEU A 67 2.44 7.61 1.59
CA LEU A 67 2.68 7.77 3.03
C LEU A 67 4.12 7.40 3.39
N ARG A 68 4.60 6.24 2.91
CA ARG A 68 5.97 5.75 3.18
C ARG A 68 7.05 6.72 2.72
N THR A 69 6.83 7.36 1.59
CA THR A 69 7.75 8.35 1.03
C THR A 69 7.75 9.64 1.86
N GLN A 70 6.57 10.10 2.28
CA GLN A 70 6.41 11.34 3.07
C GLN A 70 6.91 11.21 4.51
N VAL A 71 6.79 10.03 5.12
CA VAL A 71 7.24 9.78 6.51
C VAL A 71 8.68 9.29 6.61
N ASN A 72 9.37 9.11 5.47
CA ASN A 72 10.77 8.72 5.46
C ASN A 72 11.66 9.88 5.97
N PRO A 73 12.45 9.69 7.04
CA PRO A 73 13.35 10.74 7.53
C PRO A 73 14.35 11.23 6.49
N GLU A 74 14.77 10.36 5.57
CA GLU A 74 15.68 10.70 4.47
C GLU A 74 15.07 11.71 3.48
N ASN A 75 13.74 11.71 3.34
CA ASN A 75 13.01 12.58 2.40
C ASN A 75 12.50 13.86 3.07
N LYS A 76 12.86 14.11 4.34
CA LYS A 76 12.32 15.23 5.13
C LYS A 76 12.56 16.59 4.49
N GLU A 77 13.68 16.76 3.78
CA GLU A 77 14.02 18.01 3.08
C GLU A 77 13.08 18.28 1.89
N GLU A 78 12.59 17.23 1.22
CA GLU A 78 11.62 17.35 0.11
C GLU A 78 10.20 17.66 0.63
N PHE A 79 9.86 17.15 1.82
CA PHE A 79 8.52 17.29 2.42
C PHE A 79 8.48 18.24 3.64
N ARG A 80 9.28 19.30 3.65
CA ARG A 80 9.38 20.26 4.80
C ARG A 80 8.05 20.84 5.29
N LYS A 81 7.04 20.97 4.42
CA LYS A 81 5.71 21.53 4.74
C LYS A 81 4.68 20.47 5.17
N VAL A 82 5.06 19.20 5.16
CA VAL A 82 4.17 18.07 5.48
C VAL A 82 4.68 17.44 6.76
N SER A 83 3.90 17.55 7.84
CA SER A 83 4.21 16.82 9.07
C SER A 83 3.81 15.35 8.93
N PRO A 84 4.42 14.42 9.69
CA PRO A 84 4.02 13.02 9.69
C PRO A 84 2.54 12.81 10.04
N GLU A 85 1.98 13.64 10.93
CA GLU A 85 0.57 13.61 11.31
C GLU A 85 -0.33 14.02 10.15
N ARG A 86 0.06 15.08 9.42
CA ARG A 86 -0.65 15.51 8.20
C ARG A 86 -0.62 14.43 7.12
N ALA A 87 0.56 13.88 6.84
CA ALA A 87 0.72 12.79 5.86
C ALA A 87 -0.17 11.59 6.21
N PHE A 88 -0.26 11.25 7.50
CA PHE A 88 -1.15 10.19 7.97
C PHE A 88 -2.63 10.55 7.79
N CYS A 89 -3.05 11.78 8.10
CA CYS A 89 -4.42 12.23 7.87
C CYS A 89 -4.80 12.19 6.38
N ASP A 90 -3.91 12.65 5.50
CA ASP A 90 -4.11 12.63 4.04
C ASP A 90 -4.24 11.17 3.55
N PHE A 91 -3.42 10.26 4.07
CA PHE A 91 -3.53 8.82 3.80
C PHE A 91 -4.86 8.23 4.25
N VAL A 92 -5.31 8.51 5.48
CA VAL A 92 -6.58 8.01 6.00
C VAL A 92 -7.75 8.53 5.19
N PHE A 93 -7.77 9.84 4.90
CA PHE A 93 -8.82 10.46 4.10
C PHE A 93 -8.88 9.86 2.69
N GLY A 94 -7.72 9.76 2.02
CA GLY A 94 -7.62 9.11 0.70
C GLY A 94 -8.08 7.65 0.74
N SER A 95 -7.73 6.91 1.79
CA SER A 95 -8.16 5.51 1.97
C SER A 95 -9.67 5.42 2.14
N LEU A 96 -10.30 6.30 2.91
CA LEU A 96 -11.75 6.30 3.09
C LEU A 96 -12.49 6.58 1.78
N VAL A 97 -12.02 7.57 0.99
CA VAL A 97 -12.60 7.88 -0.32
C VAL A 97 -12.44 6.70 -1.28
N LEU A 98 -11.26 6.08 -1.33
CA LEU A 98 -11.01 4.90 -2.16
C LEU A 98 -11.98 3.76 -1.82
N HIS A 99 -12.09 3.41 -0.54
CA HIS A 99 -12.95 2.29 -0.12
C HIS A 99 -14.43 2.60 -0.31
N PHE A 100 -14.85 3.86 -0.15
CA PHE A 100 -16.21 4.29 -0.46
C PHE A 100 -16.55 4.08 -1.94
N ILE A 101 -15.66 4.51 -2.85
CA ILE A 101 -15.85 4.34 -4.29
C ILE A 101 -15.88 2.86 -4.67
N VAL A 102 -14.94 2.06 -4.14
CA VAL A 102 -14.88 0.62 -4.40
C VAL A 102 -16.15 -0.08 -3.93
N TYR A 103 -16.63 0.22 -2.71
CA TYR A 103 -17.83 -0.42 -2.17
C TYR A 103 -19.07 -0.08 -2.99
N HIS A 104 -19.16 1.14 -3.51
CA HIS A 104 -20.24 1.51 -4.42
C HIS A 104 -20.13 0.79 -5.78
N PHE A 105 -18.90 0.60 -6.28
CA PHE A 105 -18.62 -0.01 -7.58
C PHE A 105 -18.72 -1.54 -7.59
N ILE A 106 -18.62 -2.20 -6.43
CA ILE A 106 -18.57 -3.68 -6.34
C ILE A 106 -19.87 -4.37 -6.75
N ASN A 107 -20.99 -3.64 -6.74
CA ASN A 107 -22.34 -4.09 -7.10
C ASN A 107 -22.64 -3.85 -8.59
#